data_AF-N1QLY2-F1
#
_entry.id   AF-N1QLY2-F1
#
_cell.length_a   1.000
_cell.length_b   1.000
_cell.length_c   1.000
_cell.angle_alpha   90.00
_cell.angle_beta   90.00
_cell.angle_gamma   90.00
#
_symmetry.space_group_name_H-M   'P 1'
#
loop_
_entity.id
_entity.type
_entity.pdbx_description
1 polymer ?
#
loop_
_entity_poly.entity_id
_entity_poly.type
_entity_poly.pdbx_seq_one_letter_code
_entity_poly.pdbx_strand_id
1 'polypeptide(L)'
;MMAADTLPLDVLEGQLDTFELLNAMYPDTSEERPNDDSQAIVASLRQWLENKTPSLDTPKLPDSLSLIVILDIVDEDSAIAHQSLPVNVTLPLRKLREEGKAATVVPGEFPLYKIRVSKPDWLTKGETALLTQDMPQDDIVSALESITNRAQEASLATALQHNTTTTTTTASLASPLIRVWFYFPSISTRSKRDDLIHYGPTYHLTGFLLAGKPGILCLEGTASDIDAYMRFIKTESWGDIPSGHKKVSEKWREEGEDVKRCFEGMEEITEGYGIERRGMRGNRGDMQAVELWLSERGLQDAFAKVLM
;
A
#
# COMPACT_ATOMS: atom_id res chain seq x y z
N MET A 1 -7.85 -11.16 46.04
CA MET A 1 -9.00 -11.82 45.38
C MET A 1 -8.99 -11.37 43.92
N MET A 2 -8.19 -12.05 43.08
CA MET A 2 -7.93 -11.66 41.68
C MET A 2 -8.50 -12.74 40.75
N ALA A 3 -9.82 -12.80 40.63
CA ALA A 3 -10.50 -13.74 39.75
C ALA A 3 -11.63 -13.00 39.03
N ALA A 4 -11.44 -12.59 37.77
CA ALA A 4 -12.54 -12.19 36.86
C ALA A 4 -12.16 -11.80 35.41
N ASP A 5 -10.88 -11.79 35.00
CA ASP A 5 -10.49 -11.33 33.64
C ASP A 5 -10.48 -12.43 32.56
N THR A 6 -10.70 -13.70 32.93
CA THR A 6 -10.76 -14.82 31.98
C THR A 6 -12.12 -14.88 31.29
N LEU A 7 -12.11 -15.27 30.01
CA LEU A 7 -13.32 -15.59 29.26
C LEU A 7 -13.97 -16.88 29.81
N PRO A 8 -15.28 -17.07 29.60
CA PRO A 8 -15.96 -18.34 29.90
C PRO A 8 -15.29 -19.54 29.20
N LEU A 9 -15.40 -20.73 29.79
CA LEU A 9 -14.71 -21.94 29.30
C LEU A 9 -15.15 -22.32 27.88
N ASP A 10 -16.44 -22.25 27.61
CA ASP A 10 -17.07 -22.45 26.30
C ASP A 10 -16.56 -21.46 25.24
N VAL A 11 -16.32 -20.21 25.64
CA VAL A 11 -15.73 -19.20 24.74
C VAL A 11 -14.27 -19.55 24.46
N LEU A 12 -13.49 -19.96 25.45
CA LEU A 12 -12.08 -20.35 25.26
C LEU A 12 -11.94 -21.61 24.39
N GLU A 13 -12.83 -22.58 24.55
CA GLU A 13 -12.94 -23.75 23.65
C GLU A 13 -13.22 -23.28 22.22
N GLY A 14 -14.19 -22.38 22.02
CA GLY A 14 -14.48 -21.82 20.69
C GLY A 14 -13.33 -21.01 20.08
N GLN A 15 -12.54 -20.29 20.87
CA GLN A 15 -11.35 -19.57 20.39
C GLN A 15 -10.26 -20.55 19.91
N LEU A 16 -10.06 -21.65 20.64
CA LEU A 16 -9.14 -22.71 20.25
C LEU A 16 -9.58 -23.39 18.94
N ASP A 17 -10.85 -23.77 18.85
CA ASP A 17 -11.43 -24.38 17.65
C ASP A 17 -11.30 -23.45 16.44
N THR A 18 -11.55 -22.15 16.63
CA THR A 18 -11.40 -21.13 15.58
C THR A 18 -9.96 -21.02 15.09
N PHE A 19 -8.98 -21.01 16.00
CA PHE A 19 -7.57 -20.96 15.63
C PHE A 19 -7.16 -22.19 14.81
N GLU A 20 -7.55 -23.38 15.28
CA GLU A 20 -7.22 -24.64 14.60
C GLU A 20 -7.86 -24.75 13.23
N LEU A 21 -9.13 -24.31 13.10
CA LEU A 21 -9.84 -24.23 11.83
C LEU A 21 -9.10 -23.34 10.83
N LEU A 22 -8.75 -22.11 11.23
CA LEU A 22 -8.06 -21.18 10.34
C LEU A 22 -6.67 -21.70 9.95
N ASN A 23 -5.96 -22.33 10.88
CA ASN A 23 -4.65 -22.92 10.60
C ASN A 23 -4.74 -24.13 9.65
N ALA A 24 -5.86 -24.85 9.64
CA ALA A 24 -6.12 -25.95 8.71
C ALA A 24 -6.61 -25.47 7.33
N MET A 25 -7.45 -24.42 7.30
CA MET A 25 -7.99 -23.84 6.05
C MET A 25 -6.95 -23.02 5.28
N TYR A 26 -6.06 -22.34 6.00
CA TYR A 26 -5.04 -21.47 5.43
C TYR A 26 -3.65 -21.94 5.89
N PRO A 27 -3.20 -23.12 5.41
CA PRO A 27 -1.89 -23.65 5.78
C PRO A 27 -0.79 -22.74 5.24
N ASP A 28 0.24 -22.47 6.08
CA ASP A 28 1.37 -21.62 5.71
C ASP A 28 2.10 -22.15 4.47
N THR A 29 2.22 -21.32 3.43
CA THR A 29 3.05 -21.61 2.23
C THR A 29 4.46 -21.00 2.32
N SER A 30 4.75 -20.21 3.36
CA SER A 30 6.03 -19.52 3.55
C SER A 30 6.87 -20.15 4.67
N GLU A 31 8.10 -20.58 4.36
CA GLU A 31 9.06 -21.21 5.30
C GLU A 31 9.59 -20.28 6.42
N GLU A 32 9.22 -19.01 6.42
CA GLU A 32 9.65 -18.04 7.43
C GLU A 32 8.49 -17.63 8.33
N ARG A 33 8.43 -18.18 9.55
CA ARG A 33 7.60 -17.63 10.62
C ARG A 33 8.40 -17.47 11.92
N PRO A 34 8.17 -16.37 12.66
CA PRO A 34 8.29 -16.33 14.10
C PRO A 34 6.94 -16.77 14.70
N ASN A 35 6.65 -18.08 14.81
CA ASN A 35 5.36 -18.57 15.32
C ASN A 35 5.47 -19.74 16.32
N ASP A 36 6.65 -19.97 16.87
CA ASP A 36 6.88 -21.00 17.89
C ASP A 36 6.05 -20.71 19.17
N ASP A 37 5.86 -19.42 19.48
CA ASP A 37 5.12 -18.98 20.67
C ASP A 37 3.62 -19.28 20.59
N SER A 38 2.95 -19.08 19.44
CA SER A 38 1.50 -19.32 19.31
C SER A 38 1.16 -20.80 19.39
N GLN A 39 1.98 -21.68 18.82
CA GLN A 39 1.78 -23.13 18.91
C GLN A 39 1.96 -23.63 20.34
N ALA A 40 2.95 -23.10 21.07
CA ALA A 40 3.15 -23.39 22.49
C ALA A 40 1.95 -22.91 23.36
N ILE A 41 1.39 -21.73 23.05
CA ILE A 41 0.18 -21.21 23.71
C ILE A 41 -1.02 -22.11 23.45
N VAL A 42 -1.25 -22.51 22.20
CA VAL A 42 -2.34 -23.42 21.77
C VAL A 42 -2.23 -24.78 22.48
N ALA A 43 -1.04 -25.37 22.52
CA ALA A 43 -0.80 -26.63 23.21
C ALA A 43 -1.07 -26.52 24.73
N SER A 44 -0.64 -25.41 25.34
CA SER A 44 -0.86 -25.13 26.76
C SER A 44 -2.34 -24.91 27.08
N LEU A 45 -3.06 -24.18 26.21
CA LEU A 45 -4.50 -23.94 26.35
C LEU A 45 -5.28 -25.25 26.21
N ARG A 46 -4.96 -26.08 25.20
CA ARG A 46 -5.58 -27.40 24.99
C ARG A 46 -5.40 -28.31 26.21
N GLN A 47 -4.16 -28.45 26.69
CA GLN A 47 -3.87 -29.25 27.88
C GLN A 47 -4.64 -28.76 29.12
N TRP A 48 -4.82 -27.44 29.26
CA TRP A 48 -5.59 -26.88 30.36
C TRP A 48 -7.09 -27.16 30.24
N LEU A 49 -7.67 -27.01 29.04
CA LEU A 49 -9.08 -27.29 28.76
C LEU A 49 -9.42 -28.78 28.97
N GLU A 50 -8.54 -29.69 28.54
CA GLU A 50 -8.71 -31.14 28.69
C GLU A 50 -8.70 -31.61 30.15
N ASN A 51 -7.89 -30.97 31.01
CA ASN A 51 -7.70 -31.41 32.38
C ASN A 51 -8.84 -31.02 33.35
N LYS A 52 -9.82 -30.19 32.94
CA LYS A 52 -11.07 -29.82 33.65
C LYS A 52 -11.03 -29.71 35.19
N THR A 53 -9.87 -29.48 35.80
CA THR A 53 -9.73 -29.41 37.27
C THR A 53 -9.74 -27.95 37.71
N PRO A 54 -10.77 -27.49 38.45
CA PRO A 54 -10.94 -26.10 38.86
C PRO A 54 -9.93 -25.62 39.93
N SER A 55 -8.83 -26.35 40.12
CA SER A 55 -7.84 -26.13 41.18
C SER A 55 -6.41 -25.90 40.70
N LEU A 56 -6.14 -25.83 39.38
CA LEU A 56 -4.86 -25.34 38.89
C LEU A 56 -4.96 -23.86 38.53
N ASP A 57 -3.99 -23.08 39.00
CA ASP A 57 -3.75 -21.70 38.59
C ASP A 57 -4.00 -21.54 37.09
N THR A 58 -4.79 -20.53 36.71
CA THR A 58 -5.00 -20.20 35.30
C THR A 58 -3.64 -20.17 34.62
N PRO A 59 -3.43 -20.91 33.51
CA PRO A 59 -2.18 -20.85 32.77
C PRO A 59 -1.87 -19.38 32.48
N LYS A 60 -0.58 -19.03 32.42
CA LYS A 60 -0.14 -17.68 32.05
C LYS A 60 -0.47 -17.44 30.57
N LEU A 61 -1.75 -17.33 30.27
CA LEU A 61 -2.29 -17.05 28.95
C LEU A 61 -2.02 -15.58 28.63
N PRO A 62 -1.56 -15.26 27.41
CA PRO A 62 -1.52 -13.89 26.95
C PRO A 62 -2.95 -13.32 26.84
N ASP A 63 -3.05 -12.01 26.58
CA ASP A 63 -4.35 -11.35 26.44
C ASP A 63 -5.08 -11.77 25.16
N SER A 64 -4.34 -12.20 24.13
CA SER A 64 -4.88 -12.64 22.84
C SER A 64 -3.92 -13.57 22.12
N LEU A 65 -4.46 -14.36 21.20
CA LEU A 65 -3.77 -15.21 20.24
C LEU A 65 -3.89 -14.58 18.85
N SER A 66 -2.81 -14.49 18.09
CA SER A 66 -2.83 -13.87 16.76
C SER A 66 -2.33 -14.85 15.70
N LEU A 67 -2.92 -14.77 14.51
CA LEU A 67 -2.47 -15.50 13.33
C LEU A 67 -2.56 -14.63 12.09
N ILE A 68 -1.70 -14.91 11.10
CA ILE A 68 -1.74 -14.26 9.79
C ILE A 68 -2.32 -15.26 8.80
N VAL A 69 -3.45 -14.89 8.20
CA VAL A 69 -4.09 -15.60 7.10
C VAL A 69 -3.71 -14.91 5.80
N ILE A 70 -3.23 -15.65 4.80
CA ILE A 70 -2.96 -15.11 3.48
C ILE A 70 -4.12 -15.51 2.58
N LEU A 71 -4.89 -14.52 2.12
CA LEU A 71 -6.01 -14.74 1.21
C LEU A 71 -5.49 -14.58 -0.24
N ASP A 72 -5.68 -15.62 -1.04
CA ASP A 72 -5.35 -15.58 -2.46
C ASP A 72 -6.51 -14.93 -3.23
N ILE A 73 -6.23 -13.79 -3.85
CA ILE A 73 -7.15 -13.06 -4.70
C ILE A 73 -6.89 -13.53 -6.13
N VAL A 74 -7.69 -14.53 -6.54
CA VAL A 74 -7.65 -15.10 -7.90
C VAL A 74 -8.71 -14.41 -8.75
N ASP A 75 -8.31 -14.00 -9.94
CA ASP A 75 -9.22 -13.60 -11.03
C ASP A 75 -9.28 -14.78 -12.01
N GLU A 76 -10.45 -15.40 -12.14
CA GLU A 76 -10.64 -16.60 -12.99
C GLU A 76 -10.51 -16.27 -14.49
N ASP A 77 -10.68 -15.00 -14.90
CA ASP A 77 -10.74 -14.58 -16.30
C ASP A 77 -9.53 -13.73 -16.76
N SER A 78 -8.63 -13.33 -15.84
CA SER A 78 -7.50 -12.46 -16.16
C SER A 78 -6.16 -13.20 -16.11
N ALA A 79 -5.35 -13.05 -17.17
CA ALA A 79 -3.93 -13.43 -17.20
C ALA A 79 -3.02 -12.54 -16.30
N ILE A 80 -3.59 -11.91 -15.28
CA ILE A 80 -2.95 -10.92 -14.40
C ILE A 80 -2.58 -11.59 -13.08
N ALA A 81 -1.41 -11.24 -12.55
CA ALA A 81 -0.72 -11.88 -11.43
C ALA A 81 -1.61 -12.22 -10.23
N HIS A 82 -1.42 -13.41 -9.65
CA HIS A 82 -1.96 -13.80 -8.34
C HIS A 82 -1.64 -12.72 -7.30
N GLN A 83 -2.67 -12.12 -6.70
CA GLN A 83 -2.52 -11.13 -5.64
C GLN A 83 -2.77 -11.78 -4.30
N SER A 84 -1.88 -11.56 -3.34
CA SER A 84 -2.06 -12.05 -1.97
C SER A 84 -2.47 -10.91 -1.03
N LEU A 85 -3.36 -11.21 -0.09
CA LEU A 85 -3.84 -10.26 0.91
C LEU A 85 -3.57 -10.81 2.32
N PRO A 86 -2.56 -10.29 3.04
CA PRO A 86 -2.28 -10.69 4.41
C PRO A 86 -3.30 -10.10 5.38
N VAL A 87 -3.96 -10.96 6.14
CA VAL A 87 -4.99 -10.63 7.14
C VAL A 87 -4.54 -11.10 8.51
N ASN A 88 -4.35 -10.17 9.45
CA ASN A 88 -4.06 -10.48 10.84
C ASN A 88 -5.37 -10.69 11.59
N VAL A 89 -5.56 -11.90 12.11
CA VAL A 89 -6.66 -12.28 12.97
C VAL A 89 -6.16 -12.32 14.41
N THR A 90 -6.86 -11.63 15.31
CA THR A 90 -6.59 -11.63 16.74
C THR A 90 -7.79 -12.18 17.50
N LEU A 91 -7.56 -13.26 18.24
CA LEU A 91 -8.51 -13.98 19.07
C LEU A 91 -8.29 -13.61 20.55
N PRO A 92 -9.21 -12.90 21.22
CA PRO A 92 -9.03 -12.54 22.62
C PRO A 92 -9.11 -13.77 23.52
N LEU A 93 -8.17 -13.90 24.44
CA LEU A 93 -8.18 -14.96 25.47
C LEU A 93 -8.59 -14.41 26.85
N ARG A 94 -8.70 -13.09 26.96
CA ARG A 94 -9.14 -12.37 28.16
C ARG A 94 -10.17 -11.29 27.80
N LYS A 95 -10.93 -10.85 28.80
CA LYS A 95 -11.82 -9.71 28.64
C LYS A 95 -11.00 -8.45 28.36
N LEU A 96 -11.21 -7.83 27.20
CA LEU A 96 -10.58 -6.57 26.87
C LEU A 96 -11.09 -5.48 27.83
N ARG A 97 -10.21 -4.88 28.62
CA ARG A 97 -10.50 -3.63 29.33
C ARG A 97 -10.49 -2.50 28.31
N GLU A 98 -11.64 -1.91 27.99
CA GLU A 98 -11.65 -0.60 27.33
C GLU A 98 -11.17 0.46 28.33
N GLU A 99 -10.01 1.05 28.07
CA GLU A 99 -9.50 2.17 28.86
C GLU A 99 -10.40 3.41 28.65
N GLY A 100 -11.05 3.87 29.71
CA GLY A 100 -11.63 5.22 29.79
C GLY A 100 -13.14 5.38 29.61
N LYS A 101 -13.91 4.30 29.41
CA LYS A 101 -15.37 4.34 29.55
C LYS A 101 -15.81 3.27 30.55
N ALA A 102 -16.67 3.65 31.49
CA ALA A 102 -17.39 2.69 32.32
C ALA A 102 -18.19 1.80 31.38
N ALA A 103 -17.62 0.64 31.06
CA ALA A 103 -18.19 -0.27 30.10
C ALA A 103 -19.55 -0.72 30.65
N THR A 104 -20.61 -0.17 30.06
CA THR A 104 -21.93 -0.78 30.07
C THR A 104 -21.81 -2.00 29.16
N VAL A 105 -21.06 -3.01 29.62
CA VAL A 105 -20.99 -4.31 28.97
C VAL A 105 -22.37 -4.91 29.14
N VAL A 106 -23.14 -4.95 28.06
CA VAL A 106 -24.32 -5.80 28.00
C VAL A 106 -23.81 -7.23 28.23
N PRO A 107 -24.33 -7.97 29.22
CA PRO A 107 -23.89 -9.35 29.45
C PRO A 107 -24.17 -10.19 28.20
N GLY A 108 -23.13 -10.60 27.47
CA GLY A 108 -23.25 -11.55 26.35
C GLY A 108 -22.47 -11.23 25.07
N GLU A 109 -22.05 -9.98 24.83
CA GLU A 109 -21.34 -9.61 23.59
C GLU A 109 -19.84 -9.40 23.87
N PHE A 110 -19.06 -10.48 23.78
CA PHE A 110 -17.60 -10.40 23.70
C PHE A 110 -17.21 -10.43 22.22
N PRO A 111 -16.36 -9.52 21.71
CA PRO A 111 -15.90 -9.60 20.33
C PRO A 111 -15.12 -10.91 20.16
N LEU A 112 -15.62 -11.82 19.32
CA LEU A 112 -15.03 -13.15 19.14
C LEU A 112 -13.70 -13.12 18.42
N TYR A 113 -13.45 -12.09 17.63
CA TYR A 113 -12.19 -11.86 16.93
C TYR A 113 -12.01 -10.39 16.58
N LYS A 114 -10.80 -10.02 16.20
CA LYS A 114 -10.48 -8.76 15.52
C LYS A 114 -9.72 -9.08 14.24
N ILE A 115 -10.14 -8.46 13.15
CA ILE A 115 -9.46 -8.56 11.86
C ILE A 115 -8.76 -7.24 11.54
N ARG A 116 -7.50 -7.33 11.13
CA ARG A 116 -6.74 -6.23 10.54
C ARG A 116 -6.16 -6.69 9.21
N VAL A 117 -6.61 -6.05 8.14
CA VAL A 117 -6.04 -6.25 6.81
C VAL A 117 -4.76 -5.41 6.69
N SER A 118 -3.66 -6.03 6.27
CA SER A 118 -2.44 -5.30 5.91
C SER A 118 -2.64 -4.64 4.56
N LYS A 119 -2.28 -3.35 4.42
CA LYS A 119 -2.42 -2.64 3.14
C LYS A 119 -1.57 -3.34 2.08
N PRO A 120 -2.17 -3.89 1.01
CA PRO A 120 -1.41 -4.37 -0.12
C PRO A 120 -1.04 -3.22 -1.07
N ASP A 121 -0.05 -3.44 -1.94
CA ASP A 121 0.43 -2.42 -2.89
C ASP A 121 -0.60 -2.06 -3.97
N TRP A 122 -1.57 -2.95 -4.20
CA TRP A 122 -2.63 -2.81 -5.21
C TRP A 122 -3.91 -2.15 -4.69
N LEU A 123 -4.00 -1.80 -3.39
CA LEU A 123 -5.12 -1.03 -2.82
C LEU A 123 -4.67 0.29 -2.22
N THR A 124 -5.50 1.31 -2.34
CA THR A 124 -5.35 2.53 -1.56
C THR A 124 -5.66 2.29 -0.08
N LYS A 125 -5.26 3.23 0.78
CA LYS A 125 -5.59 3.19 2.22
C LYS A 125 -7.09 3.24 2.46
N GLY A 126 -7.83 3.99 1.64
CA GLY A 126 -9.28 4.08 1.70
C GLY A 126 -9.93 2.74 1.35
N GLU A 127 -9.56 2.15 0.22
CA GLU A 127 -10.11 0.86 -0.22
C GLU A 127 -9.77 -0.27 0.75
N THR A 128 -8.55 -0.30 1.28
CA THR A 128 -8.16 -1.25 2.34
C THR A 128 -9.08 -1.12 3.57
N ALA A 129 -9.49 0.09 3.93
CA ALA A 129 -10.41 0.31 5.06
C ALA A 129 -11.85 -0.10 4.73
N LEU A 130 -12.25 -0.07 3.45
CA LEU A 130 -13.57 -0.53 3.01
C LEU A 130 -13.69 -2.07 3.04
N LEU A 131 -12.56 -2.80 2.96
CA LEU A 131 -12.56 -4.26 3.01
C LEU A 131 -13.11 -4.80 4.34
N THR A 132 -12.83 -4.11 5.45
CA THR A 132 -13.28 -4.51 6.79
C THR A 132 -14.56 -3.79 7.23
N GLN A 133 -15.14 -2.96 6.36
CA GLN A 133 -16.38 -2.25 6.65
C GLN A 133 -17.58 -3.21 6.61
N ASP A 134 -18.40 -3.15 7.66
CA ASP A 134 -19.64 -3.94 7.80
C ASP A 134 -19.44 -5.45 7.62
N MET A 135 -18.25 -5.96 7.98
CA MET A 135 -17.99 -7.39 7.98
C MET A 135 -18.80 -8.10 9.08
N PRO A 136 -19.24 -9.35 8.84
CA PRO A 136 -19.80 -10.21 9.88
C PRO A 136 -18.91 -10.21 11.13
N GLN A 137 -19.52 -10.20 12.32
CA GLN A 137 -18.82 -10.27 13.61
C GLN A 137 -18.98 -11.64 14.30
N ASP A 138 -19.93 -12.45 13.83
CA ASP A 138 -20.34 -13.69 14.49
C ASP A 138 -19.62 -14.92 13.92
N ASP A 139 -19.15 -14.84 12.66
CA ASP A 139 -18.47 -15.92 11.96
C ASP A 139 -17.27 -15.39 11.19
N ILE A 140 -16.09 -15.83 11.62
CA ILE A 140 -14.82 -15.40 11.04
C ILE A 140 -14.63 -15.90 9.62
N VAL A 141 -15.17 -17.07 9.26
CA VAL A 141 -15.02 -17.62 7.90
C VAL A 141 -15.83 -16.76 6.95
N SER A 142 -17.10 -16.48 7.28
CA SER A 142 -17.93 -15.52 6.54
C SER A 142 -17.30 -14.11 6.46
N ALA A 143 -16.61 -13.66 7.52
CA ALA A 143 -15.90 -12.38 7.50
C ALA A 143 -14.70 -12.39 6.53
N LEU A 144 -13.90 -13.45 6.54
CA LEU A 144 -12.79 -13.63 5.60
C LEU A 144 -13.29 -13.75 4.16
N GLU A 145 -14.38 -14.48 3.92
CA GLU A 145 -15.02 -14.56 2.60
C GLU A 145 -15.54 -13.20 2.12
N SER A 146 -16.19 -12.42 2.98
CA SER A 146 -16.60 -11.05 2.66
C SER A 146 -15.41 -10.16 2.30
N ILE A 147 -14.29 -10.30 3.02
CA ILE A 147 -13.06 -9.56 2.71
C ILE A 147 -12.51 -10.00 1.36
N THR A 148 -12.45 -11.30 1.08
CA THR A 148 -12.00 -11.85 -0.21
C THR A 148 -12.86 -11.33 -1.36
N ASN A 149 -14.19 -11.38 -1.24
CA ASN A 149 -15.10 -10.90 -2.30
C ASN A 149 -14.92 -9.40 -2.56
N ARG A 150 -14.83 -8.58 -1.51
CA ARG A 150 -14.58 -7.12 -1.65
C ARG A 150 -13.20 -6.84 -2.22
N ALA A 151 -12.21 -7.64 -1.87
CA ALA A 151 -10.85 -7.56 -2.41
C ALA A 151 -10.83 -7.92 -3.91
N GLN A 152 -11.57 -8.94 -4.32
CA GLN A 152 -11.77 -9.29 -5.73
C GLN A 152 -12.50 -8.19 -6.50
N GLU A 153 -13.58 -7.63 -5.96
CA GLU A 153 -14.31 -6.51 -6.57
C GLU A 153 -13.41 -5.28 -6.73
N ALA A 154 -12.62 -4.94 -5.71
CA ALA A 154 -11.68 -3.84 -5.77
C ALA A 154 -10.56 -4.11 -6.79
N SER A 155 -10.02 -5.33 -6.81
CA SER A 155 -9.01 -5.75 -7.79
C SER A 155 -9.56 -5.68 -9.22
N LEU A 156 -10.79 -6.14 -9.44
CA LEU A 156 -11.49 -6.03 -10.72
C LEU A 156 -11.77 -4.56 -11.08
N ALA A 157 -12.16 -3.71 -10.14
CA ALA A 157 -12.37 -2.29 -10.39
C ALA A 157 -11.07 -1.59 -10.78
N THR A 158 -9.96 -1.91 -10.11
CA THR A 158 -8.62 -1.45 -10.50
C THR A 158 -8.21 -1.99 -11.87
N ALA A 159 -8.46 -3.28 -12.14
CA ALA A 159 -8.16 -3.92 -13.42
C ALA A 159 -9.01 -3.35 -14.56
N LEU A 160 -10.29 -3.05 -14.34
CA LEU A 160 -11.20 -2.41 -15.29
C LEU A 160 -10.82 -0.96 -15.54
N GLN A 161 -10.42 -0.21 -14.51
CA GLN A 161 -9.84 1.14 -14.69
C GLN A 161 -8.56 1.07 -15.53
N HIS A 162 -7.75 0.02 -15.34
CA HIS A 162 -6.53 -0.20 -16.11
C HIS A 162 -6.83 -0.70 -17.55
N ASN A 163 -7.86 -1.53 -17.74
CA ASN A 163 -8.30 -2.08 -19.04
C ASN A 163 -9.15 -1.11 -19.87
N THR A 164 -9.84 -0.14 -19.25
CA THR A 164 -10.42 1.00 -19.99
C THR A 164 -9.34 1.85 -20.65
N THR A 165 -8.10 1.80 -20.15
CA THR A 165 -6.94 2.48 -20.77
C THR A 165 -6.17 1.59 -21.76
N THR A 166 -6.41 0.27 -21.78
CA THR A 166 -5.71 -0.66 -22.71
C THR A 166 -6.59 -1.29 -23.79
N THR A 167 -7.91 -1.12 -23.76
CA THR A 167 -8.81 -1.57 -24.84
C THR A 167 -9.88 -0.56 -25.23
N THR A 168 -9.45 0.66 -25.59
CA THR A 168 -10.23 1.51 -26.49
C THR A 168 -9.38 2.05 -27.63
N THR A 169 -8.86 1.15 -28.47
CA THR A 169 -8.58 1.46 -29.87
C THR A 169 -9.92 1.58 -30.61
N THR A 170 -10.71 2.62 -30.31
CA THR A 170 -11.65 3.27 -31.25
C THR A 170 -12.38 4.41 -30.52
N ALA A 171 -11.92 5.63 -30.79
CA ALA A 171 -12.71 6.86 -30.79
C ALA A 171 -13.59 7.15 -29.54
N SER A 172 -12.96 7.54 -28.43
CA SER A 172 -13.58 8.48 -27.49
C SER A 172 -12.58 9.58 -27.16
N LEU A 173 -12.79 10.77 -27.77
CA LEU A 173 -12.13 12.06 -27.51
C LEU A 173 -10.83 11.95 -26.70
N ALA A 174 -9.73 11.61 -27.37
CA ALA A 174 -8.42 11.52 -26.76
C ALA A 174 -8.08 12.87 -26.10
N SER A 175 -8.02 12.89 -24.77
CA SER A 175 -7.48 14.02 -24.04
C SER A 175 -6.09 14.34 -24.62
N PRO A 176 -5.82 15.61 -24.96
CA PRO A 176 -4.58 15.98 -25.62
C PRO A 176 -3.38 15.57 -24.77
N LEU A 177 -2.34 15.04 -25.41
CA LEU A 177 -1.05 14.84 -24.77
C LEU A 177 -0.50 16.20 -24.36
N ILE A 178 -0.03 16.31 -23.12
CA ILE A 178 0.64 17.49 -22.62
C ILE A 178 2.00 17.10 -22.02
N ARG A 179 2.89 18.08 -21.90
CA ARG A 179 4.15 17.93 -21.16
C ARG A 179 4.21 18.95 -20.04
N VAL A 180 4.53 18.50 -18.83
CA VAL A 180 4.58 19.35 -17.64
C VAL A 180 5.94 19.23 -16.97
N TRP A 181 6.47 20.38 -16.55
CA TRP A 181 7.77 20.52 -15.95
C TRP A 181 7.65 20.99 -14.51
N PHE A 182 8.14 20.18 -13.59
CA PHE A 182 8.17 20.48 -12.16
C PHE A 182 9.60 20.75 -11.71
N TYR A 183 9.72 21.80 -10.89
CA TYR A 183 10.96 22.21 -10.26
C TYR A 183 10.96 21.87 -8.77
N PHE A 184 12.08 21.30 -8.33
CA PHE A 184 12.38 21.04 -6.93
C PHE A 184 13.59 21.89 -6.51
N PRO A 185 13.51 22.68 -5.42
CA PRO A 185 14.70 23.34 -4.87
C PRO A 185 15.81 22.35 -4.50
N SER A 186 15.43 21.12 -4.12
CA SER A 186 16.32 20.01 -3.88
C SER A 186 15.54 18.70 -3.89
N ILE A 187 16.04 17.68 -4.57
CA ILE A 187 15.56 16.30 -4.42
C ILE A 187 16.76 15.35 -4.39
N SER A 188 17.06 14.80 -3.22
CA SER A 188 18.27 13.99 -2.99
C SER A 188 18.03 12.71 -2.22
N THR A 189 16.87 12.56 -1.57
CA THR A 189 16.50 11.32 -0.86
C THR A 189 16.20 10.24 -1.89
N ARG A 190 16.95 9.13 -1.86
CA ARG A 190 16.83 8.03 -2.83
C ARG A 190 15.42 7.48 -2.93
N SER A 191 14.82 7.10 -1.80
CA SER A 191 13.43 6.62 -1.78
C SER A 191 12.44 7.59 -2.44
N LYS A 192 12.59 8.91 -2.26
CA LYS A 192 11.70 9.89 -2.91
C LYS A 192 11.92 9.98 -4.42
N ARG A 193 13.14 9.72 -4.89
CA ARG A 193 13.43 9.64 -6.34
C ARG A 193 12.85 8.37 -6.92
N ASP A 194 13.05 7.26 -6.20
CA ASP A 194 12.52 5.95 -6.58
C ASP A 194 11.00 6.04 -6.72
N ASP A 195 10.29 6.68 -5.79
CA ASP A 195 8.83 6.90 -5.91
C ASP A 195 8.46 7.61 -7.23
N LEU A 196 9.19 8.67 -7.59
CA LEU A 196 8.88 9.44 -8.81
C LEU A 196 9.05 8.58 -10.08
N ILE A 197 10.04 7.70 -10.09
CA ILE A 197 10.33 6.84 -11.24
C ILE A 197 9.38 5.65 -11.30
N HIS A 198 9.19 4.92 -10.19
CA HIS A 198 8.43 3.66 -10.19
C HIS A 198 6.93 3.87 -10.37
N TYR A 199 6.35 4.96 -9.83
CA TYR A 199 4.92 5.22 -9.96
C TYR A 199 4.54 5.91 -11.27
N GLY A 200 5.45 6.59 -11.97
CA GLY A 200 5.11 7.28 -13.23
C GLY A 200 4.41 6.38 -14.27
N PRO A 201 4.97 5.19 -14.57
CA PRO A 201 4.39 4.26 -15.53
C PRO A 201 2.98 3.75 -15.15
N THR A 202 2.65 3.65 -13.85
CA THR A 202 1.32 3.20 -13.40
C THR A 202 0.21 4.22 -13.68
N TYR A 203 0.57 5.46 -14.05
CA TYR A 203 -0.33 6.51 -14.50
C TYR A 203 -0.20 6.78 -16.01
N HIS A 204 0.39 5.85 -16.78
CA HIS A 204 0.66 6.02 -18.22
C HIS A 204 1.52 7.25 -18.56
N LEU A 205 2.38 7.66 -17.63
CA LEU A 205 3.30 8.78 -17.80
C LEU A 205 4.66 8.31 -18.28
N THR A 206 5.26 9.11 -19.16
CA THR A 206 6.68 9.01 -19.53
C THR A 206 7.39 10.29 -19.15
N GLY A 207 8.72 10.28 -19.09
CA GLY A 207 9.47 11.45 -18.67
C GLY A 207 10.77 11.10 -17.98
N PHE A 208 11.25 12.03 -17.18
CA PHE A 208 12.49 11.84 -16.46
C PHE A 208 12.56 12.63 -15.16
N LEU A 209 13.45 12.18 -14.28
CA LEU A 209 13.92 12.93 -13.12
C LEU A 209 15.40 13.27 -13.26
N LEU A 210 15.73 14.55 -13.23
CA LEU A 210 17.07 15.04 -12.92
C LEU A 210 17.10 15.39 -11.44
N ALA A 211 17.80 14.60 -10.63
CA ALA A 211 17.89 14.86 -9.20
C ALA A 211 19.07 15.78 -8.83
N GLY A 212 19.04 16.31 -7.60
CA GLY A 212 20.06 17.21 -7.10
C GLY A 212 19.51 18.59 -6.74
N LYS A 213 20.33 19.62 -6.97
CA LYS A 213 20.04 21.03 -6.68
C LYS A 213 20.38 21.91 -7.89
N PRO A 214 19.38 22.34 -8.69
CA PRO A 214 17.96 22.02 -8.57
C PRO A 214 17.63 20.58 -9.01
N GLY A 215 16.43 20.11 -8.66
CA GLY A 215 15.83 18.92 -9.25
C GLY A 215 14.78 19.30 -10.29
N ILE A 216 14.65 18.52 -11.34
CA ILE A 216 13.69 18.73 -12.44
C ILE A 216 12.98 17.41 -12.71
N LEU A 217 11.66 17.46 -12.78
CA LEU A 217 10.82 16.35 -13.22
C LEU A 217 10.06 16.80 -14.46
N CYS A 218 10.18 16.03 -15.53
CA CYS A 218 9.40 16.18 -16.74
C CYS A 218 8.41 15.02 -16.81
N LEU A 219 7.13 15.31 -17.09
CA LEU A 219 6.08 14.32 -17.27
C LEU A 219 5.33 14.57 -18.58
N GLU A 220 5.11 13.50 -19.34
CA GLU A 220 4.33 13.48 -20.57
C GLU A 220 3.14 12.53 -20.39
N GLY A 221 1.94 13.02 -20.65
CA GLY A 221 0.70 12.26 -20.46
C GLY A 221 -0.53 13.13 -20.63
N THR A 222 -1.69 12.64 -20.21
CA THR A 222 -2.89 13.49 -20.16
C THR A 222 -2.85 14.40 -18.94
N ALA A 223 -3.59 15.52 -18.99
CA ALA A 223 -3.70 16.44 -17.85
C ALA A 223 -4.20 15.74 -16.58
N SER A 224 -5.21 14.86 -16.72
CA SER A 224 -5.77 14.10 -15.61
C SER A 224 -4.76 13.15 -14.98
N ASP A 225 -3.96 12.44 -15.79
CA ASP A 225 -2.99 11.48 -15.30
C ASP A 225 -1.86 12.17 -14.53
N ILE A 226 -1.38 13.30 -15.05
CA ILE A 226 -0.33 14.10 -14.41
C ILE A 226 -0.84 14.67 -13.07
N ASP A 227 -2.05 15.20 -13.04
CA ASP A 227 -2.64 15.77 -11.82
C ASP A 227 -2.89 14.69 -10.77
N ALA A 228 -3.38 13.51 -11.18
CA ALA A 228 -3.59 12.36 -10.30
C ALA A 228 -2.26 11.84 -9.73
N TYR A 229 -1.24 11.66 -10.58
CA TYR A 229 0.10 11.26 -10.19
C TYR A 229 0.72 12.27 -9.19
N MET A 230 0.68 13.57 -9.51
CA MET A 230 1.27 14.58 -8.63
C MET A 230 0.51 14.73 -7.31
N ARG A 231 -0.80 14.46 -7.30
CA ARG A 231 -1.58 14.36 -6.05
C ARG A 231 -1.10 13.17 -5.23
N PHE A 232 -1.04 11.97 -5.81
CA PHE A 232 -0.56 10.76 -5.14
C PHE A 232 0.84 10.93 -4.54
N ILE A 233 1.80 11.47 -5.31
CA ILE A 233 3.15 11.73 -4.82
C ILE A 233 3.11 12.66 -3.60
N LYS A 234 2.33 13.74 -3.66
CA LYS A 234 2.26 14.74 -2.58
C LYS A 234 1.48 14.27 -1.36
N THR A 235 0.45 13.43 -1.50
CA THR A 235 -0.46 13.08 -0.40
C THR A 235 -0.19 11.70 0.19
N GLU A 236 0.10 10.72 -0.67
CA GLU A 236 0.28 9.32 -0.29
C GLU A 236 1.77 8.97 -0.18
N SER A 237 2.52 9.04 -1.29
CA SER A 237 3.92 8.60 -1.35
C SER A 237 4.80 9.38 -0.38
N TRP A 238 4.65 10.70 -0.37
CA TRP A 238 5.38 11.58 0.55
C TRP A 238 4.54 11.99 1.74
N GLY A 239 3.51 11.22 2.11
CA GLY A 239 2.55 11.56 3.17
C GLY A 239 3.19 11.88 4.53
N ASP A 240 4.36 11.29 4.80
CA ASP A 240 5.20 11.50 5.98
C ASP A 240 5.90 12.88 6.02
N ILE A 241 6.05 13.55 4.89
CA ILE A 241 6.63 14.89 4.82
C ILE A 241 5.55 15.94 5.13
N PRO A 242 5.81 16.91 6.04
CA PRO A 242 4.91 18.05 6.22
C PRO A 242 4.71 18.85 4.93
N SER A 243 3.50 19.34 4.66
CA SER A 243 3.15 20.04 3.41
C SER A 243 4.06 21.24 3.10
N GLY A 244 4.45 22.02 4.11
CA GLY A 244 5.38 23.16 3.95
C GLY A 244 6.82 22.76 3.54
N HIS A 245 7.18 21.49 3.67
CA HIS A 245 8.47 20.93 3.27
C HIS A 245 8.43 20.26 1.89
N LYS A 246 7.23 20.03 1.31
CA LYS A 246 7.02 19.51 -0.05
C LYS A 246 7.12 20.62 -1.08
N LYS A 247 8.32 21.17 -1.26
CA LYS A 247 8.56 22.26 -2.21
C LYS A 247 8.72 21.71 -3.62
N VAL A 248 7.62 21.64 -4.35
CA VAL A 248 7.58 21.36 -5.79
C VAL A 248 6.68 22.38 -6.45
N SER A 249 7.17 23.00 -7.52
CA SER A 249 6.42 24.00 -8.29
C SER A 249 6.37 23.58 -9.74
N GLU A 250 5.18 23.57 -10.33
CA GLU A 250 5.04 23.53 -11.77
C GLU A 250 5.64 24.82 -12.35
N LYS A 251 6.52 24.69 -13.34
CA LYS A 251 7.19 25.82 -14.01
C LYS A 251 6.65 26.07 -15.38
N TRP A 252 6.34 25.00 -16.10
CA TRP A 252 5.93 25.11 -17.48
C TRP A 252 5.04 23.93 -17.86
N ARG A 253 4.03 24.24 -18.68
CA ARG A 253 3.06 23.30 -19.21
C ARG A 253 2.96 23.58 -20.71
N GLU A 254 3.22 22.54 -21.49
CA GLU A 254 3.13 22.52 -22.94
C GLU A 254 1.84 21.81 -23.34
N GLU A 255 0.99 22.52 -24.07
CA GLU A 255 -0.28 22.03 -24.57
C GLU A 255 -0.37 22.35 -26.07
N GLY A 256 -1.00 21.46 -26.84
CA GLY A 256 -1.23 21.67 -28.27
C GLY A 256 -1.02 20.40 -29.09
N GLU A 257 -1.44 20.44 -30.35
CA GLU A 257 -1.34 19.30 -31.28
C GLU A 257 0.11 18.91 -31.62
N ASP A 258 1.06 19.83 -31.42
CA ASP A 258 2.48 19.61 -31.70
C ASP A 258 3.21 18.86 -30.57
N VAL A 259 2.59 18.68 -29.41
CA VAL A 259 3.18 17.95 -28.28
C VAL A 259 3.13 16.44 -28.57
N LYS A 260 4.32 15.83 -28.66
CA LYS A 260 4.52 14.38 -28.86
C LYS A 260 5.41 13.83 -27.77
N ARG A 261 5.27 12.55 -27.42
CA ARG A 261 6.15 11.90 -26.45
C ARG A 261 7.60 11.95 -26.94
N CYS A 262 8.49 12.47 -26.12
CA CYS A 262 9.93 12.46 -26.34
C CYS A 262 10.64 11.37 -25.53
N PHE A 263 9.94 10.76 -24.58
CA PHE A 263 10.47 9.71 -23.71
C PHE A 263 9.66 8.43 -23.84
N GLU A 264 10.34 7.28 -23.96
CA GLU A 264 9.69 5.96 -24.06
C GLU A 264 9.20 5.43 -22.71
N GLY A 265 9.79 5.91 -21.61
CA GLY A 265 9.49 5.47 -20.25
C GLY A 265 9.78 6.57 -19.22
N MET A 266 9.86 6.17 -17.95
CA MET A 266 10.22 7.04 -16.84
C MET A 266 11.63 6.67 -16.35
N GLU A 267 12.58 7.61 -16.38
CA GLU A 267 13.98 7.34 -15.99
C GLU A 267 14.62 8.43 -15.11
N GLU A 268 15.56 8.04 -14.24
CA GLU A 268 16.43 8.99 -13.53
C GLU A 268 17.70 9.25 -14.37
N ILE A 269 17.95 10.50 -14.77
CA ILE A 269 19.08 10.88 -15.63
C ILE A 269 20.27 11.47 -14.86
N THR A 270 20.24 11.39 -13.52
CA THR A 270 21.22 12.06 -12.63
C THR A 270 22.65 11.51 -12.75
N GLU A 271 22.81 10.26 -13.18
CA GLU A 271 24.10 9.57 -13.36
C GLU A 271 24.06 8.82 -14.70
N GLY A 272 24.09 9.56 -15.80
CA GLY A 272 23.99 9.01 -17.15
C GLY A 272 24.13 10.09 -18.22
N TYR A 273 24.24 9.68 -19.49
CA TYR A 273 24.21 10.58 -20.65
C TYR A 273 25.23 11.75 -20.65
N GLY A 274 26.40 11.55 -20.02
CA GLY A 274 27.43 12.59 -19.91
C GLY A 274 27.13 13.67 -18.86
N ILE A 275 26.05 13.53 -18.07
CA ILE A 275 25.70 14.42 -16.98
C ILE A 275 26.55 14.06 -15.76
N GLU A 276 27.77 14.59 -15.72
CA GLU A 276 28.67 14.42 -14.59
C GLU A 276 28.27 15.31 -13.40
N ARG A 277 28.47 14.79 -12.19
CA ARG A 277 28.24 15.51 -10.94
C ARG A 277 29.42 16.43 -10.63
N ARG A 278 29.20 17.75 -10.71
CA ARG A 278 30.17 18.79 -10.33
C ARG A 278 29.92 19.36 -8.91
N GLY A 279 30.96 19.92 -8.31
CA GLY A 279 30.96 20.59 -7.01
C GLY A 279 31.56 19.76 -5.85
N MET A 280 31.90 20.42 -4.75
CA MET A 280 32.64 19.84 -3.60
C MET A 280 31.96 18.61 -2.93
N ARG A 281 30.68 18.38 -3.25
CA ARG A 281 29.87 17.23 -2.80
C ARG A 281 29.18 16.46 -3.94
N GLY A 282 29.51 16.74 -5.21
CA GLY A 282 28.90 16.08 -6.37
C GLY A 282 27.38 16.27 -6.52
N ASN A 283 26.82 17.38 -6.03
CA ASN A 283 25.36 17.56 -5.99
C ASN A 283 24.80 18.48 -7.10
N ARG A 284 25.62 18.87 -8.09
CA ARG A 284 25.19 19.68 -9.23
C ARG A 284 25.43 18.89 -10.52
N GLY A 285 24.38 18.62 -11.28
CA GLY A 285 24.54 18.07 -12.64
C GLY A 285 25.21 19.09 -13.56
N ASP A 286 25.94 18.60 -14.56
CA ASP A 286 26.44 19.44 -15.65
C ASP A 286 25.26 19.93 -16.50
N MET A 287 24.84 21.17 -16.24
CA MET A 287 23.66 21.75 -16.89
C MET A 287 23.81 21.90 -18.41
N GLN A 288 25.04 22.01 -18.92
CA GLN A 288 25.30 22.01 -20.36
C GLN A 288 25.05 20.63 -20.97
N ALA A 289 25.41 19.56 -20.26
CA ALA A 289 25.11 18.20 -20.70
C ALA A 289 23.60 17.93 -20.70
N VAL A 290 22.87 18.44 -19.70
CA VAL A 290 21.40 18.36 -19.64
C VAL A 290 20.76 19.12 -20.81
N GLU A 291 21.22 20.33 -21.11
CA GLU A 291 20.72 21.13 -22.22
C GLU A 291 20.95 20.43 -23.58
N LEU A 292 22.14 19.86 -23.79
CA LEU A 292 22.46 19.08 -24.98
C LEU A 292 21.55 17.84 -25.10
N TRP A 293 21.39 17.07 -24.03
CA TRP A 293 20.54 15.89 -23.99
C TRP A 293 19.06 16.18 -24.28
N LEU A 294 18.56 17.33 -23.83
CA LEU A 294 17.22 17.82 -24.17
C LEU A 294 17.12 18.26 -25.63
N SER A 295 18.15 18.93 -26.16
CA SER A 295 18.19 19.35 -27.57
C SER A 295 18.14 18.18 -28.55
N GLU A 296 18.80 17.06 -28.21
CA GLU A 296 18.75 15.82 -29.01
C GLU A 296 17.33 15.24 -29.12
N ARG A 297 16.45 15.60 -28.19
CA ARG A 297 15.04 15.21 -28.11
C ARG A 297 14.08 16.31 -28.57
N GLY A 298 14.59 17.41 -29.13
CA GLY A 298 13.80 18.54 -29.61
C GLY A 298 13.21 19.42 -28.51
N LEU A 299 13.75 19.35 -27.29
CA LEU A 299 13.27 20.08 -26.10
C LEU A 299 14.19 21.23 -25.69
N GLN A 300 14.91 21.85 -26.64
CA GLN A 300 15.87 22.92 -26.37
C GLN A 300 15.26 24.13 -25.64
N ASP A 301 14.01 24.47 -25.93
CA ASP A 301 13.35 25.64 -25.34
C ASP A 301 12.92 25.39 -23.88
N ALA A 302 12.77 24.13 -23.48
CA ALA A 302 12.31 23.73 -22.15
C ALA A 302 13.29 24.17 -21.06
N PHE A 303 14.59 24.04 -21.34
CA PHE A 303 15.63 24.36 -20.38
C PHE A 303 15.54 25.82 -19.91
N ALA A 304 15.39 26.75 -20.85
CA ALA A 304 15.24 28.18 -20.55
C ALA A 304 13.95 28.49 -19.78
N LYS A 305 12.84 27.82 -20.10
CA LYS A 305 11.54 28.06 -19.46
C LYS A 305 11.46 27.57 -18.01
N VAL A 306 12.22 26.53 -17.66
CA VAL A 306 12.12 25.86 -16.37
C VAL A 306 13.17 26.35 -15.37
N LEU A 307 14.33 26.79 -15.86
CA LEU A 307 15.52 27.07 -15.03
C LEU A 307 16.02 28.52 -15.07
N MET A 308 15.62 29.34 -16.04
CA MET A 308 15.88 30.79 -16.05
C MET A 308 14.66 31.57 -15.59
#